data_AF-A0A7C6T5L5-F1
#
_entry.id   AF-A0A7C6T5L5-F1
#
_cell.length_a   1.000
_cell.length_b   1.000
_cell.length_c   1.000
_cell.angle_alpha   90.00
_cell.angle_beta   90.00
_cell.angle_gamma   90.00
#
_symmetry.space_group_name_H-M   'P 1'
#
loop_
_entity.id
_entity.type
_entity.pdbx_description
1 polymer ?
#
loop_
_entity_poly.entity_id
_entity_poly.type
_entity_poly.pdbx_seq_one_letter_code
_entity_poly.pdbx_strand_id
1 'polypeptide(L)'
;MLLRYLWLSVASLTLIGCQASNPYQAEGLPLPPAPAAAATYFDTSAYPAPTKFKTYTYWCWHNQDPSQAHTVYTHNTAHSILAEQLEQYGLRPAALDRPCELKVQLSSQQGQRVRHNYYDHPYPSANFGYGYSGRHSYHDRYRHSGVGVNFPMTARSYTEHYQQFSIYFTDAQTGQTVWQGQSAVSSDQHAQTSEQAVRTAINEMLGNFRQTVTE
;
A
#
# COMPACT_ATOMS: atom_id res chain seq x y z
N MET A 1 16.22 -83.23 -27.89
CA MET A 1 15.73 -82.59 -26.65
C MET A 1 16.81 -82.44 -25.57
N LEU A 2 17.68 -83.44 -25.32
CA LEU A 2 18.74 -83.37 -24.29
C LEU A 2 19.68 -82.15 -24.38
N LEU A 3 20.12 -81.78 -25.59
CA LEU A 3 21.06 -80.66 -25.77
C LEU A 3 20.47 -79.33 -25.28
N ARG A 4 19.16 -79.12 -25.44
CA ARG A 4 18.48 -77.87 -25.08
C ARG A 4 18.38 -77.68 -23.57
N TYR A 5 18.22 -78.77 -22.81
CA TYR A 5 18.24 -78.74 -21.34
C TYR A 5 19.65 -78.47 -20.81
N LEU A 6 20.69 -78.98 -21.48
CA LEU A 6 22.08 -78.78 -21.09
C LEU A 6 22.50 -77.30 -21.21
N TRP A 7 22.06 -76.62 -22.28
CA TRP A 7 22.26 -75.17 -22.44
C TRP A 7 21.51 -74.33 -21.39
N LEU A 8 20.30 -74.73 -21.00
CA LEU A 8 19.54 -74.07 -19.94
C LEU A 8 20.18 -74.23 -18.56
N SER A 9 20.76 -75.40 -18.26
CA SER A 9 21.50 -75.64 -17.03
C SER A 9 22.79 -74.82 -16.96
N VAL A 10 23.54 -74.74 -18.07
CA VAL A 10 24.77 -73.92 -18.14
C VAL A 10 24.47 -72.43 -18.00
N ALA A 11 23.39 -71.94 -18.62
CA ALA A 11 22.96 -70.55 -18.46
C ALA A 11 22.53 -70.24 -17.02
N SER A 12 21.93 -71.19 -16.31
CA SER A 12 21.52 -71.02 -14.91
C SER A 12 22.72 -70.93 -13.96
N LEU A 13 23.80 -71.67 -14.23
CA LEU A 13 25.02 -71.61 -13.41
C LEU A 13 25.79 -70.29 -13.55
N THR A 14 25.74 -69.61 -14.71
CA THR A 14 26.45 -68.34 -14.91
C THR A 14 25.78 -67.16 -14.18
N LEU A 15 24.48 -67.22 -13.87
CA LEU A 15 23.80 -66.17 -13.10
C LEU A 15 24.17 -66.14 -11.61
N ILE A 16 24.61 -67.26 -11.04
CA ILE A 16 24.98 -67.34 -9.62
C ILE A 16 26.28 -66.56 -9.33
N GLY A 17 27.11 -66.31 -10.35
CA GLY A 17 28.33 -65.49 -10.24
C GLY A 17 28.10 -63.99 -10.02
N CYS A 18 26.88 -63.47 -10.23
CA CYS A 18 26.55 -62.06 -10.01
C CYS A 18 26.01 -61.75 -8.60
N GLN A 19 25.93 -62.74 -7.71
CA GLN A 19 25.70 -62.52 -6.27
C GLN A 19 27.03 -62.24 -5.52
N ALA A 20 28.02 -61.66 -6.20
CA ALA A 20 29.24 -61.22 -5.55
C ALA A 20 28.87 -60.12 -4.54
N SER A 21 29.07 -60.42 -3.26
CA SER A 21 28.91 -59.48 -2.15
C SER A 21 29.53 -58.15 -2.52
N ASN A 22 28.72 -57.09 -2.58
CA ASN A 22 29.22 -55.73 -2.76
C ASN A 22 30.25 -55.44 -1.66
N PRO A 23 31.56 -55.28 -1.97
CA PRO A 23 32.57 -55.05 -0.96
C PRO A 23 32.50 -53.64 -0.37
N TYR A 24 31.69 -52.75 -0.97
CA TYR A 24 31.43 -51.41 -0.44
C TYR A 24 30.43 -51.49 0.71
N GLN A 25 30.97 -51.72 1.92
CA GLN A 25 30.28 -51.43 3.17
C GLN A 25 30.06 -49.91 3.25
N ALA A 26 28.84 -49.47 3.57
CA ALA A 26 28.56 -48.07 3.85
C ALA A 26 29.12 -47.71 5.24
N GLU A 27 30.45 -47.62 5.34
CA GLU A 27 31.12 -47.15 6.53
C GLU A 27 31.11 -45.62 6.53
N GLY A 28 30.03 -45.07 7.09
CA GLY A 28 30.02 -43.70 7.59
C GLY A 28 30.44 -43.70 9.04
N LEU A 29 31.45 -42.89 9.41
CA LEU A 29 31.69 -42.61 10.81
C LEU A 29 30.38 -42.07 11.42
N PRO A 30 29.97 -42.55 12.61
CA PRO A 30 28.86 -41.95 13.31
C PRO A 30 29.18 -40.47 13.49
N LEU A 31 28.18 -39.62 13.25
CA LEU A 31 28.33 -38.17 13.48
C LEU A 31 28.87 -37.99 14.90
N PRO A 32 29.96 -37.20 15.08
CA PRO A 32 30.47 -36.94 16.41
C PRO A 32 29.33 -36.38 17.27
N PRO A 33 29.26 -36.75 18.56
CA PRO A 33 28.23 -36.22 19.43
C PRO A 33 28.29 -34.70 19.39
N ALA A 34 27.11 -34.06 19.31
CA ALA A 34 27.02 -32.62 19.26
C ALA A 34 27.84 -32.02 20.41
N PRO A 35 28.65 -30.98 20.16
CA PRO A 35 29.41 -30.32 21.21
C PRO A 35 28.47 -29.93 22.35
N ALA A 36 28.82 -30.23 23.60
CA ALA A 36 27.95 -29.90 24.74
C ALA A 36 27.59 -28.40 24.81
N ALA A 37 28.50 -27.55 24.32
CA ALA A 37 28.28 -26.10 24.20
C ALA A 37 27.21 -25.70 23.18
N ALA A 38 26.90 -26.53 22.18
CA ALA A 38 25.87 -26.25 21.18
C ALA A 38 24.45 -26.23 21.77
N ALA A 39 24.24 -26.91 22.90
CA ALA A 39 22.95 -26.89 23.61
C ALA A 39 22.71 -25.59 24.41
N THR A 40 23.77 -24.84 24.73
CA THR A 40 23.71 -23.69 25.64
C THR A 40 24.13 -22.37 25.00
N TYR A 41 24.76 -22.40 23.83
CA TYR A 41 25.27 -21.20 23.17
C TYR A 41 24.36 -20.79 22.00
N PHE A 42 23.48 -19.83 22.28
CA PHE A 42 22.71 -19.13 21.25
C PHE A 42 23.44 -17.85 20.85
N ASP A 43 23.97 -17.81 19.63
CA ASP A 43 24.62 -16.62 19.08
C ASP A 43 23.57 -15.60 18.63
N THR A 44 23.32 -14.60 19.48
CA THR A 44 22.37 -13.52 19.21
C THR A 44 22.87 -12.54 18.14
N SER A 45 24.15 -12.56 17.77
CA SER A 45 24.71 -11.62 16.79
C SER A 45 24.38 -12.02 15.34
N ALA A 46 24.16 -13.31 15.10
CA ALA A 46 23.75 -13.85 13.81
C ALA A 46 22.27 -13.59 13.48
N TYR A 47 21.49 -13.11 14.45
CA TYR A 47 20.05 -12.85 14.29
C TYR A 47 19.74 -11.38 14.54
N PRO A 48 18.88 -10.75 13.73
CA PRO A 48 18.43 -9.40 14.00
C PRO A 48 17.71 -9.36 15.36
N ALA A 49 17.95 -8.29 16.11
CA ALA A 49 17.27 -8.09 17.38
C ALA A 49 15.74 -8.13 17.18
N PRO A 50 14.98 -8.71 18.13
CA PRO A 50 13.52 -8.70 18.03
C PRO A 50 13.03 -7.25 17.92
N THR A 51 12.21 -6.99 16.92
CA THR A 51 11.63 -5.66 16.68
C THR A 51 10.81 -5.27 17.90
N LYS A 52 11.17 -4.16 18.55
CA LYS A 52 10.41 -3.63 19.67
C LYS A 52 9.21 -2.88 19.10
N PHE A 53 8.02 -3.22 19.59
CA PHE A 53 6.80 -2.52 19.23
C PHE A 53 6.38 -1.63 20.39
N LYS A 54 6.22 -0.34 20.12
CA LYS A 54 5.59 0.58 21.07
C LYS A 54 4.11 0.70 20.71
N THR A 55 3.26 0.55 21.71
CA THR A 55 1.81 0.75 21.58
C THR A 55 1.46 2.09 22.21
N TYR A 56 0.88 2.97 21.42
CA TYR A 56 0.44 4.28 21.90
C TYR A 56 -1.00 4.20 22.37
N THR A 57 -1.26 4.70 23.59
CA THR A 57 -2.61 4.77 24.16
C THR A 57 -3.08 6.22 24.28
N TYR A 58 -2.17 7.12 24.68
CA TYR A 58 -2.53 8.51 24.98
C TYR A 58 -1.92 9.49 23.99
N TRP A 59 -2.73 10.42 23.49
CA TRP A 59 -2.31 11.42 22.51
C TRP A 59 -2.56 12.86 22.97
N CYS A 60 -1.76 13.80 22.48
CA CYS A 60 -1.95 15.24 22.69
C CYS A 60 -1.61 16.01 21.42
N TRP A 61 -2.06 17.26 21.32
CA TRP A 61 -1.67 18.13 20.21
C TRP A 61 -0.20 18.56 20.34
N HIS A 62 0.53 18.60 19.22
CA HIS A 62 1.98 18.85 19.20
C HIS A 62 2.41 20.14 19.91
N ASN A 63 1.63 21.21 19.77
CA ASN A 63 1.92 22.54 20.32
C ASN A 63 1.05 22.91 21.53
N GLN A 64 0.46 21.94 22.23
CA GLN A 64 -0.44 22.24 23.34
C GLN A 64 -0.09 21.46 24.60
N ASP A 65 -0.47 22.06 25.72
CA ASP A 65 -0.43 21.39 27.01
C ASP A 65 -1.35 20.16 26.97
N PRO A 66 -0.90 18.97 27.44
CA PRO A 66 -1.74 17.78 27.53
C PRO A 66 -3.08 18.03 28.24
N SER A 67 -3.14 18.94 29.22
CA SER A 67 -4.37 19.32 29.93
C SER A 67 -5.41 20.02 29.05
N GLN A 68 -5.02 20.53 27.88
CA GLN A 68 -5.86 21.27 26.93
C GLN A 68 -6.21 20.45 25.68
N ALA A 69 -5.86 19.16 25.63
CA ALA A 69 -6.19 18.31 24.50
C ALA A 69 -7.69 18.38 24.15
N HIS A 70 -8.56 18.44 25.16
CA HIS A 70 -10.02 18.50 25.02
C HIS A 70 -10.61 19.86 24.59
N THR A 71 -9.94 20.98 24.84
CA THR A 71 -10.56 22.31 24.73
C THR A 71 -10.44 22.92 23.34
N VAL A 72 -9.54 22.42 22.50
CA VAL A 72 -9.19 23.02 21.20
C VAL A 72 -10.01 22.48 20.03
N TYR A 73 -10.79 21.42 20.25
CA TYR A 73 -11.68 20.84 19.24
C TYR A 73 -12.77 21.81 18.75
N THR A 74 -13.04 22.90 19.47
CA THR A 74 -14.21 23.77 19.23
C THR A 74 -14.05 24.77 18.10
N HIS A 75 -12.83 25.05 17.61
CA HIS A 75 -12.61 26.13 16.63
C HIS A 75 -12.34 25.67 15.19
N ASN A 76 -12.04 24.38 14.96
CA ASN A 76 -11.77 23.86 13.62
C ASN A 76 -12.36 22.47 13.42
N THR A 77 -13.32 22.36 12.49
CA THR A 77 -14.03 21.12 12.16
C THR A 77 -13.09 19.97 11.77
N ALA A 78 -11.95 20.23 11.12
CA ALA A 78 -11.01 19.18 10.77
C ALA A 78 -10.28 18.62 12.01
N HIS A 79 -10.02 19.45 13.02
CA HIS A 79 -9.40 19.02 14.27
C HIS A 79 -10.39 18.22 15.14
N SER A 80 -11.67 18.61 15.18
CA SER A 80 -12.70 17.85 15.90
C SER A 80 -12.92 16.47 15.27
N ILE A 81 -13.04 16.41 13.94
CA ILE A 81 -13.19 15.12 13.23
C ILE A 81 -11.97 14.24 13.48
N LEU A 82 -10.75 14.77 13.40
CA LEU A 82 -9.55 13.99 13.67
C LEU A 82 -9.57 13.42 15.09
N ALA A 83 -9.93 14.22 16.09
CA ALA A 83 -10.01 13.78 17.47
C ALA A 83 -11.03 12.64 17.66
N GLU A 84 -12.24 12.79 17.11
CA GLU A 84 -13.27 11.73 17.12
C GLU A 84 -12.76 10.44 16.47
N GLN A 85 -12.07 10.55 15.33
CA GLN A 85 -11.52 9.38 14.64
C GLN A 85 -10.43 8.72 15.48
N LEU A 86 -9.51 9.47 16.08
CA LEU A 86 -8.47 8.89 16.95
C LEU A 86 -9.07 8.10 18.12
N GLU A 87 -10.16 8.60 18.71
CA GLU A 87 -10.91 7.87 19.74
C GLU A 87 -11.54 6.58 19.22
N GLN A 88 -12.08 6.58 18.00
CA GLN A 88 -12.60 5.37 17.34
C GLN A 88 -11.50 4.33 17.08
N TYR A 89 -10.28 4.78 16.78
CA TYR A 89 -9.14 3.88 16.66
C TYR A 89 -8.69 3.35 18.04
N GLY A 90 -9.08 3.99 19.15
CA GLY A 90 -8.76 3.58 20.53
C GLY A 90 -7.67 4.43 21.19
N LEU A 91 -7.22 5.51 20.55
CA LEU A 91 -6.32 6.50 21.13
C LEU A 91 -7.12 7.46 22.00
N ARG A 92 -6.71 7.64 23.25
CA ARG A 92 -7.38 8.51 24.20
C ARG A 92 -6.64 9.85 24.32
N PRO A 93 -7.33 10.97 24.45
CA PRO A 93 -6.67 12.23 24.76
C PRO A 93 -5.94 12.13 26.10
N ALA A 94 -4.75 12.72 26.16
CA ALA A 94 -3.95 12.83 27.36
C ALA A 94 -4.64 13.75 28.38
N ALA A 95 -4.36 13.54 29.65
CA ALA A 95 -4.94 14.28 30.76
C ALA A 95 -3.84 14.60 31.79
N LEU A 96 -4.15 15.40 32.81
CA LEU A 96 -3.17 15.78 33.85
C LEU A 96 -2.53 14.56 34.56
N ASP A 97 -3.29 13.47 34.72
CA ASP A 97 -2.85 12.22 35.34
C ASP A 97 -2.29 11.19 34.33
N ARG A 98 -2.34 11.49 33.02
CA ARG A 98 -1.94 10.59 31.93
C ARG A 98 -0.96 11.28 30.99
N PRO A 99 0.33 10.91 30.98
CA PRO A 99 1.31 11.58 30.16
C PRO A 99 0.98 11.42 28.67
N CYS A 100 1.27 12.46 27.89
CA CYS A 100 1.18 12.36 26.44
C CYS A 100 2.26 11.43 25.91
N GLU A 101 1.87 10.41 25.16
CA GLU A 101 2.79 9.46 24.51
C GLU A 101 2.95 9.77 23.03
N LEU A 102 1.86 10.18 22.37
CA LEU A 102 1.81 10.50 20.95
C LEU A 102 1.40 11.95 20.72
N LYS A 103 2.29 12.74 20.11
CA LYS A 103 1.98 14.10 19.66
C LYS A 103 1.36 14.05 18.27
N VAL A 104 0.20 14.67 18.14
CA VAL A 104 -0.55 14.76 16.88
C VAL A 104 -0.47 16.18 16.35
N GLN A 105 -0.18 16.30 15.06
CA GLN A 105 -0.25 17.56 14.33
C GLN A 105 -1.08 17.37 13.07
N LEU A 106 -2.02 18.29 12.86
CA LEU A 106 -2.80 18.37 11.63
C LEU A 106 -2.46 19.70 10.93
N SER A 107 -2.03 19.62 9.68
CA SER A 107 -1.90 20.77 8.82
C SER A 107 -2.84 20.67 7.63
N SER A 108 -3.33 21.82 7.18
CA SER A 108 -4.22 21.94 6.03
C SER A 108 -3.67 23.01 5.11
N GLN A 109 -3.57 22.71 3.82
CA GLN A 109 -3.07 23.60 2.78
C GLN A 109 -4.09 23.64 1.64
N GLN A 110 -4.47 24.84 1.21
CA GLN A 110 -5.35 25.03 0.06
C GLN A 110 -4.49 25.24 -1.19
N GLY A 111 -4.91 24.66 -2.31
CA GLY A 111 -4.21 24.75 -3.58
C GLY A 111 -5.15 24.75 -4.77
N GLN A 112 -4.59 25.04 -5.94
CA GLN A 112 -5.28 24.97 -7.23
C GLN A 112 -4.46 24.09 -8.15
N ARG A 113 -5.12 23.18 -8.87
CA ARG A 113 -4.49 22.38 -9.91
C ARG A 113 -5.25 22.53 -11.22
N VAL A 114 -4.52 22.69 -12.32
CA VAL A 114 -5.11 22.64 -13.65
C VAL A 114 -5.18 21.19 -14.07
N ARG A 115 -6.41 20.65 -14.20
CA ARG A 115 -6.61 19.32 -14.79
C ARG A 115 -6.94 19.46 -16.26
N HIS A 116 -6.16 18.78 -17.09
CA HIS A 116 -6.43 18.60 -18.51
C HIS A 116 -7.34 17.39 -18.64
N ASN A 117 -8.62 17.61 -18.91
CA ASN A 117 -9.54 16.51 -19.18
C ASN A 117 -9.36 16.10 -20.64
N TYR A 118 -8.54 15.07 -20.88
CA TYR A 118 -8.57 14.33 -22.13
C TYR A 118 -9.82 13.44 -22.08
N TYR A 119 -10.95 13.94 -22.58
CA TYR A 119 -12.20 13.19 -22.58
C TYR A 119 -12.01 11.81 -23.25
N ASP A 120 -12.41 10.76 -22.52
CA ASP A 120 -12.59 9.36 -22.95
C ASP A 120 -13.72 9.16 -23.99
N HIS A 121 -14.10 10.22 -24.71
CA HIS A 121 -15.11 10.14 -25.75
C HIS A 121 -14.48 10.31 -27.14
N PRO A 122 -14.80 9.43 -28.11
CA PRO A 122 -14.38 9.61 -29.48
C PRO A 122 -14.99 10.93 -29.94
N TYR A 123 -14.13 11.94 -30.10
CA TYR A 123 -14.53 13.25 -30.60
C TYR A 123 -15.46 13.08 -31.81
N PRO A 124 -16.61 13.77 -31.88
CA PRO A 124 -17.30 13.91 -33.15
C PRO A 124 -16.36 14.69 -34.06
N SER A 125 -15.63 13.96 -34.91
CA SER A 125 -14.84 14.55 -35.98
C SER A 125 -15.79 15.41 -36.81
N ALA A 126 -15.65 16.73 -36.74
CA ALA A 126 -16.37 17.62 -37.63
C ALA A 126 -15.84 17.35 -39.04
N ASN A 127 -16.58 16.57 -39.83
CA ASN A 127 -16.30 16.39 -41.24
C ASN A 127 -16.56 17.71 -41.97
N PHE A 128 -15.56 18.60 -42.00
CA PHE A 128 -15.53 19.76 -42.89
C PHE A 128 -15.15 19.28 -44.30
N GLY A 129 -16.09 18.63 -44.97
CA GLY A 129 -15.98 18.33 -46.40
C GLY A 129 -16.42 19.55 -47.21
N TYR A 130 -15.51 20.21 -47.92
CA TYR A 130 -15.85 21.18 -48.97
C TYR A 130 -16.40 20.41 -50.18
N GLY A 131 -17.69 20.10 -50.14
CA GLY A 131 -18.43 19.53 -51.27
C GLY A 131 -19.06 20.63 -52.12
N TYR A 132 -18.50 20.86 -53.31
CA TYR A 132 -19.14 21.66 -54.34
C TYR A 132 -20.33 20.87 -54.90
N SER A 133 -21.54 21.04 -54.34
CA SER A 133 -22.84 20.88 -55.02
C SER A 133 -24.00 20.69 -54.04
N GLY A 134 -25.11 21.35 -54.36
CA GLY A 134 -26.43 20.74 -54.28
C GLY A 134 -27.04 20.53 -52.90
N ARG A 135 -28.03 21.38 -52.59
CA ARG A 135 -29.08 21.16 -51.60
C ARG A 135 -29.51 19.69 -51.57
N HIS A 136 -29.41 19.02 -50.41
CA HIS A 136 -30.41 18.12 -49.81
C HIS A 136 -29.78 17.34 -48.64
N SER A 137 -30.21 17.64 -47.42
CA SER A 137 -29.93 16.83 -46.23
C SER A 137 -30.81 15.57 -46.27
N TYR A 138 -30.21 14.40 -46.45
CA TYR A 138 -30.82 13.15 -46.03
C TYR A 138 -29.75 12.21 -45.48
N HIS A 139 -30.09 11.58 -44.36
CA HIS A 139 -29.26 10.64 -43.61
C HIS A 139 -28.73 9.52 -44.50
N ASP A 140 -27.41 9.48 -44.69
CA ASP A 140 -26.75 8.28 -45.21
C ASP A 140 -25.46 8.02 -44.40
N ARG A 141 -25.50 6.96 -43.57
CA ARG A 141 -24.49 6.64 -42.55
C ARG A 141 -23.31 5.82 -43.09
N TYR A 142 -23.23 5.51 -44.39
CA TYR A 142 -22.29 4.48 -44.87
C TYR A 142 -21.45 4.82 -46.09
N ARG A 143 -21.35 6.09 -46.52
CA ARG A 143 -20.37 6.48 -47.55
C ARG A 143 -19.87 7.90 -47.30
N HIS A 144 -18.76 8.04 -46.58
CA HIS A 144 -17.98 9.27 -46.57
C HIS A 144 -16.60 8.98 -47.15
N SER A 145 -16.48 9.14 -48.47
CA SER A 145 -15.19 9.36 -49.13
C SER A 145 -14.94 10.86 -49.14
N GLY A 146 -14.46 11.39 -48.03
CA GLY A 146 -13.99 12.75 -47.90
C GLY A 146 -12.66 12.75 -47.17
N VAL A 147 -11.70 13.54 -47.63
CA VAL A 147 -10.47 13.80 -46.88
C VAL A 147 -10.86 14.68 -45.69
N GLY A 148 -11.28 14.03 -44.60
CA GLY A 148 -11.53 14.69 -43.33
C GLY A 148 -10.22 14.94 -42.62
N VAL A 149 -9.84 16.20 -42.47
CA VAL A 149 -8.77 16.59 -41.55
C VAL A 149 -9.32 16.52 -40.13
N ASN A 150 -8.79 15.58 -39.34
CA ASN A 150 -9.18 15.41 -37.96
C ASN A 150 -8.46 16.48 -37.13
N PHE A 151 -9.12 17.60 -36.85
CA PHE A 151 -8.59 18.60 -35.95
C PHE A 151 -8.93 18.19 -34.51
N PRO A 152 -7.95 17.89 -33.64
CA PRO A 152 -8.23 17.63 -32.25
C PRO A 152 -8.78 18.93 -31.63
N MET A 153 -10.06 18.92 -31.25
CA MET A 153 -10.58 19.97 -30.38
C MET A 153 -9.77 19.90 -29.09
N THR A 154 -9.09 20.99 -28.76
CA THR A 154 -8.16 21.09 -27.64
C THR A 154 -8.80 20.62 -26.34
N ALA A 155 -8.04 19.85 -25.54
CA ALA A 155 -8.49 19.35 -24.25
C ALA A 155 -9.00 20.51 -23.39
N ARG A 156 -10.20 20.36 -22.81
CA ARG A 156 -10.74 21.35 -21.89
C ARG A 156 -9.92 21.29 -20.60
N SER A 157 -9.18 22.36 -20.32
CA SER A 157 -8.49 22.56 -19.04
C SER A 157 -9.43 23.27 -18.07
N TYR A 158 -9.64 22.69 -16.90
CA TYR A 158 -10.36 23.36 -15.80
C TYR A 158 -9.45 23.47 -14.58
N THR A 159 -9.50 24.61 -13.91
CA THR A 159 -8.83 24.82 -12.62
C THR A 159 -9.71 24.21 -11.53
N GLU A 160 -9.15 23.26 -10.80
CA GLU A 160 -9.79 22.60 -9.66
C GLU A 160 -9.14 23.09 -8.37
N HIS A 161 -9.95 23.56 -7.44
CA HIS A 161 -9.50 23.89 -6.08
C HIS A 161 -9.43 22.60 -5.26
N TYR A 162 -8.37 22.45 -4.47
CA TYR A 162 -8.23 21.32 -3.56
C TYR A 162 -7.73 21.77 -2.20
N GLN A 163 -8.06 20.98 -1.19
CA GLN A 163 -7.55 21.12 0.16
C GLN A 163 -6.79 19.86 0.52
N GLN A 164 -5.50 20.00 0.77
CA GLN A 164 -4.60 18.94 1.21
C GLN A 164 -4.48 18.96 2.73
N PHE A 165 -4.74 17.82 3.35
CA PHE A 165 -4.55 17.59 4.76
C PHE A 165 -3.31 16.71 4.95
N SER A 166 -2.50 17.05 5.95
CA SER A 166 -1.35 16.26 6.37
C SER A 166 -1.41 16.05 7.88
N ILE A 167 -1.27 14.80 8.30
CA ILE A 167 -1.24 14.40 9.71
C ILE A 167 0.16 13.88 10.02
N TYR A 168 0.71 14.31 11.15
CA TYR A 168 1.98 13.83 11.68
C TYR A 168 1.78 13.31 13.09
N PHE A 169 2.29 12.11 13.34
CA PHE A 169 2.38 11.52 14.66
C PHE A 169 3.85 11.44 15.09
N THR A 170 4.14 12.00 16.25
CA THR A 170 5.49 12.09 16.80
C THR A 170 5.50 11.49 18.20
N ASP A 171 6.48 10.66 18.51
CA ASP A 171 6.66 10.14 19.85
C ASP A 171 7.00 11.28 20.81
N ALA A 172 6.29 11.39 21.93
CA ALA A 172 6.47 12.47 22.88
C ALA A 172 7.78 12.37 23.68
N GLN A 173 8.34 11.17 23.86
CA GLN A 173 9.57 10.93 24.60
C GLN A 173 10.80 11.12 23.72
N THR A 174 10.80 10.56 22.51
CA THR A 174 11.96 10.62 21.60
C THR A 174 11.91 11.81 20.64
N GLY A 175 10.72 12.35 20.36
CA GLY A 175 10.53 13.37 19.33
C GLY A 175 10.60 12.82 17.90
N GLN A 176 10.67 11.50 17.71
CA GLN A 176 10.75 10.89 16.39
C GLN A 176 9.37 10.83 15.72
N THR A 177 9.31 11.10 14.41
CA THR A 177 8.09 10.90 13.63
C THR A 177 7.83 9.40 13.48
N VAL A 178 6.72 8.98 14.07
CA VAL A 178 6.25 7.59 14.12
C VAL A 178 5.44 7.27 12.86
N TRP A 179 4.63 8.22 12.41
CA TRP A 179 3.76 8.05 11.26
C TRP A 179 3.40 9.39 10.62
N GLN A 180 3.16 9.36 9.31
CA GLN A 180 2.64 10.50 8.56
C GLN A 180 1.62 10.03 7.52
N GLY A 181 0.57 10.83 7.33
CA GLY A 181 -0.46 10.58 6.32
C GLY A 181 -0.82 11.87 5.62
N GLN A 182 -1.15 11.77 4.33
CA GLN A 182 -1.58 12.91 3.53
C GLN A 182 -2.73 12.49 2.63
N SER A 183 -3.74 13.34 2.51
CA SER A 183 -4.84 13.18 1.56
C SER A 183 -5.31 14.55 1.09
N ALA A 184 -5.85 14.59 -0.12
CA ALA A 184 -6.36 15.82 -0.72
C ALA A 184 -7.78 15.60 -1.21
N VAL A 185 -8.64 16.58 -0.93
CA VAL A 185 -10.04 16.58 -1.36
C VAL A 185 -10.30 17.79 -2.24
N SER A 186 -11.16 17.60 -3.23
CA SER A 186 -11.63 18.69 -4.06
C SER A 186 -12.48 19.64 -3.22
N SER A 187 -12.19 20.94 -3.33
CA SER A 187 -12.96 22.00 -2.70
C SER A 187 -13.81 22.73 -3.75
N ASP A 188 -14.87 23.40 -3.29
CA ASP A 188 -15.71 24.19 -4.18
C ASP A 188 -14.99 25.46 -4.67
N GLN A 189 -15.67 26.26 -5.51
CA GLN A 189 -15.12 27.53 -6.03
C GLN A 189 -14.77 28.55 -4.93
N HIS A 190 -15.30 28.38 -3.71
CA HIS A 190 -15.03 29.23 -2.55
C HIS A 190 -14.01 28.61 -1.58
N ALA A 191 -13.32 27.53 -2.01
CA ALA A 191 -12.39 26.76 -1.19
C ALA A 191 -13.01 26.20 0.10
N GLN A 192 -14.33 26.03 0.14
CA GLN A 192 -15.02 25.33 1.21
C GLN A 192 -15.04 23.83 0.90
N THR A 193 -14.59 23.06 1.89
CA THR A 193 -14.62 21.60 1.85
C THR A 193 -15.75 21.14 2.76
N SER A 194 -16.63 20.27 2.24
CA SER A 194 -17.72 19.71 3.04
C SER A 194 -17.18 18.89 4.21
N GLU A 195 -17.88 18.90 5.35
CA GLU A 195 -17.50 18.12 6.53
C GLU A 195 -17.32 16.63 6.21
N GLN A 196 -18.22 16.08 5.38
CA GLN A 196 -18.17 14.69 4.95
C GLN A 196 -16.92 14.38 4.10
N ALA A 197 -16.50 15.31 3.24
CA ALA A 197 -15.27 15.16 2.47
C ALA A 197 -14.05 15.17 3.40
N VAL A 198 -14.01 16.05 4.40
CA VAL A 198 -12.95 16.07 5.42
C VAL A 198 -12.90 14.75 6.19
N ARG A 199 -14.06 14.25 6.65
CA ARG A 199 -14.17 12.97 7.36
C ARG A 199 -13.68 11.80 6.52
N THR A 200 -14.04 11.78 5.24
CA THR A 200 -13.58 10.76 4.29
C THR A 200 -12.06 10.83 4.10
N ALA A 201 -11.51 12.03 3.88
CA ALA A 201 -10.07 12.22 3.70
C ALA A 201 -9.26 11.78 4.92
N ILE A 202 -9.72 12.13 6.13
CA ILE A 202 -9.08 11.73 7.38
C ILE A 202 -9.15 10.22 7.56
N ASN A 203 -10.29 9.60 7.28
CA ASN A 203 -10.43 8.15 7.38
C ASN A 203 -9.53 7.42 6.38
N GLU A 204 -9.43 7.91 5.14
CA GLU A 204 -8.49 7.38 4.13
C GLU A 204 -7.04 7.50 4.58
N MET A 205 -6.66 8.63 5.19
CA MET A 205 -5.32 8.79 5.76
C MET A 205 -5.07 7.78 6.89
N LEU A 206 -6.00 7.65 7.84
CA LEU A 206 -5.87 6.77 9.01
C LEU A 206 -6.02 5.29 8.67
N GLY A 207 -6.59 4.92 7.52
CA GLY A 207 -6.77 3.52 7.12
C GLY A 207 -5.45 2.73 7.04
N ASN A 208 -4.32 3.41 6.80
CA ASN A 208 -2.99 2.82 6.82
C ASN A 208 -2.26 2.93 8.16
N PHE A 209 -2.82 3.66 9.12
CA PHE A 209 -2.24 3.81 10.45
C PHE A 209 -2.43 2.53 11.27
N ARG A 210 -1.35 2.09 11.92
CA ARG A 210 -1.38 1.01 12.91
C ARG A 210 -0.86 1.56 14.23
N GLN A 211 -1.55 1.25 15.32
CA GLN A 211 -1.19 1.70 16.67
C GLN A 211 0.14 1.13 17.17
N THR A 212 0.55 0.00 16.63
CA THR A 212 1.86 -0.61 16.89
C THR A 212 2.85 -0.11 15.85
N VAL A 213 3.84 0.65 16.29
CA VAL A 213 4.95 1.07 15.41
C VAL A 213 6.24 0.44 15.90
N THR A 214 7.06 0.03 14.93
CA THR A 214 8.38 -0.52 15.15
C THR A 214 9.30 0.60 15.61
N GLU A 215 9.88 0.47 16.80
CA GLU A 215 10.94 1.38 17.28
C GLU A 215 12.28 1.13 16.56
#